data_AF-A0A2J6SEF2-F1
#
_entry.id   AF-A0A2J6SEF2-F1
#
_cell.length_a   1.000
_cell.length_b   1.000
_cell.length_c   1.000
_cell.angle_alpha   90.00
_cell.angle_beta   90.00
_cell.angle_gamma   90.00
#
_symmetry.space_group_name_H-M   'P 1'
#
loop_
_entity.id
_entity.type
_entity.pdbx_description
1 polymer ?
#
loop_
_entity_poly.entity_id
_entity_poly.type
_entity_poly.pdbx_seq_one_letter_code
_entity_poly.pdbx_strand_id
1 'polypeptide(L)'
;MTTSTDQQVSTRMRPVRCFGSFVEVACGGNCINSPARNAERLNFFHHVVVPNMCSLDGSTTPPSFVENIVPWILSNMAIFMACCTQSAESGLQPHVSSETLSIKASVLPHMNKRLEDEFSVVAVEILPAVMHLVLVEWWRGNTNSLWAHLQGAQQMLTLSGGLDALKDTTLQQILIFTDFEIACCFDRDLCFQDSDVAKDMDIPLPLEYEVCLRSSLLEYTTTFWDDRETWRY
;
A
#
# COMPACT_ATOMS: atom_id res chain seq x y z
N MET A 1 -1.74 35.70 41.56
CA MET A 1 -1.31 34.30 41.61
C MET A 1 -2.44 33.45 41.07
N THR A 2 -2.39 33.12 39.80
CA THR A 2 -3.38 32.29 39.09
C THR A 2 -2.63 31.06 38.59
N THR A 3 -2.80 29.93 39.27
CA THR A 3 -2.28 28.62 38.86
C THR A 3 -3.26 27.98 37.88
N SER A 4 -2.78 27.66 36.68
CA SER A 4 -3.50 26.84 35.71
C SER A 4 -3.49 25.38 36.14
N THR A 5 -4.59 24.69 35.88
CA THR A 5 -4.72 23.25 36.11
C THR A 5 -4.75 22.60 34.73
N ASP A 6 -3.62 22.01 34.32
CA ASP A 6 -3.52 21.23 33.10
C ASP A 6 -4.33 19.93 33.24
N GLN A 7 -5.40 19.80 32.45
CA GLN A 7 -6.09 18.53 32.23
C GLN A 7 -5.28 17.72 31.21
N GLN A 8 -4.51 16.75 31.70
CA GLN A 8 -4.00 15.65 30.87
C GLN A 8 -5.20 14.79 30.39
N VAL A 9 -5.51 14.90 29.10
CA VAL A 9 -6.41 13.97 28.41
C VAL A 9 -5.68 12.63 28.27
N SER A 10 -6.03 11.69 29.15
CA SER A 10 -5.61 10.30 29.07
C SER A 10 -6.35 9.61 27.92
N THR A 11 -5.71 9.52 26.75
CA THR A 11 -6.13 8.67 25.64
C THR A 11 -5.87 7.21 26.02
N ARG A 12 -6.78 6.60 26.78
CA ARG A 12 -6.83 5.15 26.93
C ARG A 12 -7.16 4.53 25.57
N MET A 13 -6.17 3.91 24.97
CA MET A 13 -6.23 3.08 23.78
C MET A 13 -7.31 2.00 23.97
N ARG A 14 -8.28 1.94 23.06
CA ARG A 14 -9.21 0.79 22.99
C ARG A 14 -8.44 -0.38 22.37
N PRO A 15 -8.52 -1.61 22.92
CA PRO A 15 -7.90 -2.77 22.31
C PRO A 15 -8.53 -3.01 20.94
N VAL A 16 -7.72 -2.94 19.89
CA VAL A 16 -8.09 -3.36 18.54
C VAL A 16 -8.31 -4.87 18.60
N ARG A 17 -9.55 -5.32 18.35
CA ARG A 17 -9.86 -6.75 18.23
C ARG A 17 -9.26 -7.24 16.92
N CYS A 18 -8.11 -7.91 16.98
CA CYS A 18 -7.69 -8.80 15.90
C CYS A 18 -8.72 -9.94 15.80
N PHE A 19 -9.64 -9.86 14.84
CA PHE A 19 -10.50 -10.97 14.48
C PHE A 19 -9.67 -12.00 13.71
N GLY A 20 -9.70 -13.26 14.16
CA GLY A 20 -9.39 -14.43 13.32
C GLY A 20 -7.92 -14.86 13.19
N SER A 21 -7.48 -15.70 14.13
CA SER A 21 -6.56 -16.84 13.94
C SER A 21 -5.37 -16.73 12.97
N PHE A 22 -4.29 -16.00 13.31
CA PHE A 22 -2.95 -16.27 12.70
C PHE A 22 -1.76 -16.04 13.66
N VAL A 23 -1.94 -16.30 14.96
CA VAL A 23 -0.83 -16.32 15.95
C VAL A 23 -0.21 -17.73 16.10
N GLU A 24 -0.55 -18.68 15.24
CA GLU A 24 0.20 -19.93 15.13
C GLU A 24 1.00 -19.94 13.83
N VAL A 25 2.27 -19.57 13.91
CA VAL A 25 3.27 -20.02 12.94
C VAL A 25 4.40 -20.70 13.70
N ALA A 26 4.62 -21.93 13.27
CA ALA A 26 5.31 -23.01 13.93
C ALA A 26 6.83 -22.89 13.95
N CYS A 27 7.39 -23.55 14.96
CA CYS A 27 8.79 -23.75 15.27
C CYS A 27 9.63 -24.22 14.07
N GLY A 28 10.49 -23.35 13.55
CA GLY A 28 11.60 -23.68 12.67
C GLY A 28 12.52 -22.47 12.56
N GLY A 29 13.76 -22.57 13.05
CA GLY A 29 14.69 -21.46 13.24
C GLY A 29 14.76 -20.48 12.07
N ASN A 30 14.26 -19.25 12.24
CA ASN A 30 14.52 -18.03 11.44
C ASN A 30 13.84 -16.82 12.14
N CYS A 31 14.24 -15.59 11.80
CA CYS A 31 14.04 -14.32 12.55
C CYS A 31 12.60 -13.91 12.95
N ILE A 32 11.58 -14.72 12.63
CA ILE A 32 10.19 -14.58 13.05
C ILE A 32 9.93 -15.29 14.40
N ASN A 33 10.90 -16.03 14.94
CA ASN A 33 10.77 -16.79 16.18
C ASN A 33 11.01 -15.97 17.47
N SER A 34 11.10 -14.64 17.39
CA SER A 34 11.14 -13.78 18.57
C SER A 34 9.83 -13.02 18.70
N PRO A 35 8.89 -13.49 19.56
CA PRO A 35 7.62 -12.81 19.80
C PRO A 35 7.81 -11.34 20.20
N ALA A 36 8.85 -11.04 20.99
CA ALA A 36 9.18 -9.68 21.38
C ALA A 36 9.57 -8.80 20.19
N ARG A 37 10.39 -9.32 19.26
CA ARG A 37 10.82 -8.57 18.08
C ARG A 37 9.69 -8.39 17.06
N ASN A 38 8.82 -9.39 16.92
CA ASN A 38 7.62 -9.26 16.09
C ASN A 38 6.63 -8.25 16.67
N ALA A 39 6.46 -8.22 18.00
CA ALA A 39 5.64 -7.21 18.66
C ALA A 39 6.20 -5.80 18.47
N GLU A 40 7.52 -5.63 18.59
CA GLU A 40 8.20 -4.37 18.30
C GLU A 40 7.96 -3.92 16.85
N ARG A 41 8.05 -4.84 15.89
CA ARG A 41 7.78 -4.53 14.47
C ARG A 41 6.35 -4.20 14.18
N LEU A 42 5.39 -4.92 14.78
CA LEU A 42 3.98 -4.57 14.63
C LEU A 42 3.71 -3.19 15.25
N ASN A 43 4.35 -2.89 16.38
CA ASN A 43 4.28 -1.55 16.96
C ASN A 43 4.87 -0.49 16.02
N PHE A 44 6.05 -0.74 15.45
CA PHE A 44 6.69 0.14 14.46
C PHE A 44 5.82 0.30 13.20
N PHE A 45 5.21 -0.79 12.73
CA PHE A 45 4.30 -0.79 11.59
C PHE A 45 3.14 0.19 11.80
N HIS A 46 2.46 0.10 12.94
CA HIS A 46 1.32 0.97 13.24
C HIS A 46 1.69 2.43 13.43
N HIS A 47 2.86 2.72 14.02
CA HIS A 47 3.24 4.09 14.40
C HIS A 47 4.09 4.82 13.36
N VAL A 48 4.77 4.09 12.47
CA VAL A 48 5.69 4.68 11.49
C VAL A 48 5.28 4.31 10.08
N VAL A 49 5.06 3.01 9.78
CA VAL A 49 4.75 2.61 8.40
C VAL A 49 3.38 3.12 7.98
N VAL A 50 2.32 2.80 8.74
CA VAL A 50 0.94 3.18 8.39
C VAL A 50 0.77 4.68 8.12
N PRO A 51 1.28 5.60 8.96
CA PRO A 51 1.19 7.03 8.66
C PRO A 51 1.91 7.44 7.38
N ASN A 52 3.08 6.85 7.13
CA ASN A 52 3.87 7.12 5.92
C ASN A 52 3.30 6.47 4.65
N MET A 53 2.36 5.52 4.77
CA MET A 53 1.57 5.03 3.64
C MET A 53 0.51 6.05 3.18
N CYS A 54 0.08 6.95 4.07
CA CYS A 54 -1.01 7.90 3.81
C CYS A 54 -0.52 9.33 3.56
N SER A 55 0.67 9.67 4.05
CA SER A 55 1.23 11.02 4.00
C SER A 55 2.75 10.97 3.93
N LEU A 56 3.36 11.88 3.17
CA LEU A 56 4.82 11.90 2.98
C LEU A 56 5.60 12.17 4.27
N ASP A 57 5.01 12.88 5.21
CA ASP A 57 5.61 13.25 6.50
C ASP A 57 5.05 12.44 7.68
N GLY A 58 4.12 11.51 7.42
CA GLY A 58 3.44 10.74 8.45
C GLY A 58 2.49 11.57 9.34
N SER A 59 2.18 12.83 8.97
CA SER A 59 1.39 13.73 9.82
C SER A 59 -0.09 13.40 9.86
N THR A 60 -0.61 12.72 8.83
CA THR A 60 -2.04 12.43 8.70
C THR A 60 -2.29 10.99 8.30
N THR A 61 -3.12 10.30 9.07
CA THR A 61 -3.65 8.97 8.71
C THR A 61 -5.17 9.04 8.75
N PRO A 62 -5.87 8.94 7.60
CA PRO A 62 -7.33 8.92 7.57
C PRO A 62 -7.87 7.76 8.44
N PRO A 63 -8.86 7.97 9.31
CA PRO A 63 -9.45 6.90 10.11
C PRO A 63 -9.99 5.74 9.25
N SER A 64 -10.55 6.06 8.08
CA SER A 64 -11.01 5.08 7.11
C SER A 64 -9.90 4.15 6.60
N PHE A 65 -8.65 4.63 6.51
CA PHE A 65 -7.51 3.79 6.13
C PHE A 65 -7.20 2.78 7.23
N VAL A 66 -7.20 3.23 8.50
CA VAL A 66 -6.94 2.36 9.66
C VAL A 66 -8.05 1.33 9.84
N GLU A 67 -9.30 1.69 9.58
CA GLU A 67 -10.45 0.81 9.77
C GLU A 67 -10.63 -0.19 8.63
N ASN A 68 -10.35 0.20 7.39
CA ASN A 68 -10.66 -0.62 6.22
C ASN A 68 -9.43 -1.28 5.58
N ILE A 69 -8.26 -0.63 5.60
CA ILE A 69 -7.06 -1.14 4.89
C ILE A 69 -6.14 -1.92 5.82
N VAL A 70 -5.81 -1.34 6.97
CA VAL A 70 -4.85 -1.95 7.92
C VAL A 70 -5.23 -3.38 8.33
N PRO A 71 -6.51 -3.73 8.55
CA PRO A 71 -6.88 -5.11 8.92
C PRO A 71 -6.62 -6.16 7.84
N TRP A 72 -6.53 -5.78 6.57
CA TRP A 72 -6.21 -6.70 5.47
C TRP A 72 -4.74 -7.05 5.39
N ILE A 73 -3.91 -6.26 6.06
CA ILE A 73 -2.47 -6.44 6.06
C ILE A 73 -2.18 -7.62 6.98
N LEU A 74 -1.90 -8.78 6.36
CA LEU A 74 -1.50 -9.97 7.09
C LEU A 74 -0.38 -9.62 8.08
N SER A 75 -0.46 -10.13 9.30
CA SER A 75 0.54 -9.80 10.36
C SER A 75 1.98 -10.02 9.89
N ASN A 76 2.22 -11.07 9.10
CA ASN A 76 3.53 -11.36 8.52
C ASN A 76 3.96 -10.31 7.47
N MET A 77 2.99 -9.74 6.73
CA MET A 77 3.23 -8.65 5.80
C MET A 77 3.52 -7.33 6.53
N ALA A 78 2.78 -7.03 7.60
CA ALA A 78 3.05 -5.87 8.46
C ALA A 78 4.47 -5.94 9.04
N ILE A 79 4.87 -7.11 9.55
CA ILE A 79 6.23 -7.39 10.04
C ILE A 79 7.28 -7.21 8.93
N PHE A 80 6.99 -7.71 7.72
CA PHE A 80 7.86 -7.55 6.57
C PHE A 80 8.04 -6.08 6.19
N MET A 81 6.96 -5.33 6.07
CA MET A 81 7.02 -3.89 5.75
C MET A 81 7.82 -3.11 6.80
N ALA A 82 7.53 -3.32 8.09
CA ALA A 82 8.28 -2.70 9.18
C ALA A 82 9.78 -2.99 9.10
N CYS A 83 10.16 -4.26 8.94
CA CYS A 83 11.56 -4.65 8.86
C CYS A 83 12.29 -3.97 7.71
N CYS A 84 11.61 -3.82 6.58
CA CYS A 84 12.21 -3.20 5.43
C CYS A 84 12.33 -1.68 5.56
N THR A 85 11.32 -1.02 6.13
CA THR A 85 11.38 0.42 6.43
C THR A 85 12.52 0.70 7.42
N GLN A 86 12.64 -0.09 8.49
CA GLN A 86 13.76 0.01 9.43
C GLN A 86 15.13 -0.20 8.77
N SER A 87 15.22 -1.16 7.84
CA SER A 87 16.45 -1.39 7.07
C SER A 87 16.80 -0.17 6.22
N ALA A 88 15.81 0.41 5.53
CA ALA A 88 15.99 1.60 4.70
C ALA A 88 16.39 2.83 5.52
N GLU A 89 15.74 3.09 6.67
CA GLU A 89 16.10 4.17 7.60
C GLU A 89 17.53 4.05 8.13
N SER A 90 18.03 2.82 8.27
CA SER A 90 19.41 2.53 8.68
C SER A 90 20.42 2.70 7.54
N GLY A 91 20.00 3.16 6.36
CA GLY A 91 20.83 3.25 5.16
C GLY A 91 21.23 1.90 4.55
N LEU A 92 20.63 0.80 5.04
CA LEU A 92 20.88 -0.53 4.52
C LEU A 92 19.94 -0.80 3.37
N GLN A 93 20.52 -1.26 2.26
CA GLN A 93 19.74 -1.77 1.16
C GLN A 93 18.97 -3.03 1.60
N PRO A 94 17.63 -3.09 1.50
CA PRO A 94 16.85 -4.22 2.02
C PRO A 94 17.19 -5.57 1.38
N HIS A 95 17.70 -5.56 0.13
CA HIS A 95 18.20 -6.76 -0.55
C HIS A 95 19.55 -7.27 0.00
N VAL A 96 20.19 -6.50 0.88
CA VAL A 96 21.43 -6.84 1.60
C VAL A 96 21.13 -7.17 3.07
N SER A 97 19.99 -6.71 3.59
CA SER A 97 19.55 -7.01 4.96
C SER A 97 19.16 -8.48 5.07
N SER A 98 20.03 -9.27 5.71
CA SER A 98 19.82 -10.71 5.97
C SER A 98 18.48 -10.97 6.68
N GLU A 99 18.06 -10.02 7.50
CA GLU A 99 16.82 -10.07 8.23
C GLU A 99 15.60 -9.84 7.34
N THR A 100 15.64 -8.81 6.49
CA THR A 100 14.59 -8.57 5.49
C THR A 100 14.44 -9.77 4.57
N LEU A 101 15.55 -10.35 4.12
CA LEU A 101 15.55 -11.56 3.31
C LEU A 101 14.97 -12.77 4.05
N SER A 102 15.32 -12.96 5.32
CA SER A 102 14.78 -14.05 6.15
C SER A 102 13.26 -13.93 6.32
N ILE A 103 12.74 -12.72 6.55
CA ILE A 103 11.31 -12.48 6.67
C ILE A 103 10.61 -12.69 5.32
N LYS A 104 11.16 -12.14 4.21
CA LYS A 104 10.62 -12.36 2.86
C LYS A 104 10.56 -13.86 2.53
N ALA A 105 11.62 -14.61 2.85
CA ALA A 105 11.70 -16.05 2.66
C ALA A 105 10.71 -16.84 3.53
N SER A 106 10.16 -16.25 4.58
CA SER A 106 9.08 -16.85 5.36
C SER A 106 7.69 -16.44 4.86
N VAL A 107 7.48 -15.19 4.46
CA VAL A 107 6.18 -14.72 3.95
C VAL A 107 5.79 -15.42 2.65
N LEU A 108 6.72 -15.51 1.69
CA LEU A 108 6.42 -16.04 0.35
C LEU A 108 5.93 -17.50 0.35
N PRO A 109 6.54 -18.45 1.11
CA PRO A 109 6.00 -19.80 1.21
C PRO A 109 4.59 -19.87 1.78
N HIS A 110 4.23 -18.99 2.74
CA HIS A 110 2.87 -18.96 3.27
C HIS A 110 1.87 -18.49 2.21
N MET A 111 2.23 -17.48 1.41
CA MET A 111 1.40 -17.03 0.28
C MET A 111 1.29 -18.12 -0.79
N ASN A 112 2.40 -18.78 -1.13
CA ASN A 112 2.39 -19.85 -2.13
C ASN A 112 1.55 -21.04 -1.69
N LYS A 113 1.63 -21.45 -0.42
CA LYS A 113 0.79 -22.51 0.13
C LYS A 113 -0.69 -22.17 0.04
N ARG A 114 -1.05 -20.90 0.27
CA ARG A 114 -2.44 -20.44 0.12
C ARG A 114 -2.94 -20.49 -1.32
N LEU A 115 -2.07 -20.34 -2.30
CA LEU A 115 -2.42 -20.49 -3.71
C LEU A 115 -2.70 -21.94 -4.12
N GLU A 116 -2.40 -22.93 -3.28
CA GLU A 116 -2.78 -24.33 -3.50
C GLU A 116 -4.26 -24.60 -3.16
N ASP A 117 -4.89 -23.74 -2.37
CA ASP A 117 -6.31 -23.81 -2.06
C ASP A 117 -7.18 -23.35 -3.25
N GLU A 118 -8.50 -23.53 -3.18
CA GLU A 118 -9.42 -23.09 -4.24
C GLU A 118 -9.31 -21.56 -4.45
N PHE A 119 -8.87 -21.15 -5.65
CA PHE A 119 -8.55 -19.74 -5.95
C PHE A 119 -9.71 -18.78 -5.67
N SER A 120 -10.95 -19.20 -5.93
CA SER A 120 -12.17 -18.41 -5.67
C SER A 120 -12.31 -18.00 -4.20
N VAL A 121 -11.78 -18.81 -3.29
CA VAL A 121 -11.83 -18.61 -1.85
C VAL A 121 -10.65 -17.76 -1.38
N VAL A 122 -9.45 -17.99 -1.95
CA VAL A 122 -8.22 -17.33 -1.48
C VAL A 122 -7.88 -16.03 -2.19
N ALA A 123 -8.48 -15.73 -3.34
CA ALA A 123 -8.21 -14.52 -4.11
C ALA A 123 -8.40 -13.25 -3.25
N VAL A 124 -9.42 -13.24 -2.40
CA VAL A 124 -9.75 -12.10 -1.51
C VAL A 124 -8.66 -11.87 -0.45
N GLU A 125 -7.95 -12.91 -0.04
CA GLU A 125 -6.87 -12.80 0.97
C GLU A 125 -5.50 -12.58 0.32
N ILE A 126 -5.24 -13.23 -0.82
CA ILE A 126 -3.92 -13.25 -1.44
C ILE A 126 -3.70 -12.08 -2.38
N LEU A 127 -4.71 -11.60 -3.10
CA LEU A 127 -4.55 -10.45 -3.99
C LEU A 127 -4.11 -9.18 -3.22
N PRO A 128 -4.72 -8.82 -2.06
CA PRO A 128 -4.22 -7.71 -1.24
C PRO A 128 -2.78 -7.94 -0.77
N ALA A 129 -2.42 -9.16 -0.40
CA ALA A 129 -1.05 -9.47 0.02
C ALA A 129 -0.04 -9.30 -1.14
N VAL A 130 -0.36 -9.75 -2.35
CA VAL A 130 0.48 -9.51 -3.53
C VAL A 130 0.59 -8.01 -3.84
N MET A 131 -0.50 -7.25 -3.69
CA MET A 131 -0.46 -5.79 -3.86
C MET A 131 0.43 -5.10 -2.84
N HIS A 132 0.48 -5.57 -1.60
CA HIS A 132 1.45 -5.05 -0.63
C HIS A 132 2.89 -5.34 -1.04
N LEU A 133 3.18 -6.48 -1.70
CA LEU A 133 4.51 -6.73 -2.28
C LEU A 133 4.82 -5.75 -3.41
N VAL A 134 3.86 -5.44 -4.28
CA VAL A 134 4.00 -4.44 -5.34
C VAL A 134 4.40 -3.08 -4.75
N LEU A 135 3.62 -2.56 -3.79
CA LEU A 135 3.88 -1.27 -3.14
C LEU A 135 5.27 -1.24 -2.46
N VAL A 136 5.60 -2.32 -1.76
CA VAL A 136 6.88 -2.50 -1.09
C VAL A 136 8.05 -2.41 -2.06
N GLU A 137 8.00 -3.13 -3.18
CA GLU A 137 9.10 -3.14 -4.14
C GLU A 137 9.16 -1.82 -4.91
N TRP A 138 8.01 -1.18 -5.16
CA TRP A 138 7.93 0.14 -5.78
C TRP A 138 8.57 1.23 -4.92
N TRP A 139 8.20 1.34 -3.63
CA TRP A 139 8.82 2.31 -2.70
C TRP A 139 10.33 2.13 -2.54
N ARG A 140 10.85 0.93 -2.82
CA ARG A 140 12.29 0.63 -2.76
C ARG A 140 13.01 0.82 -4.09
N GLY A 141 12.29 1.10 -5.17
CA GLY A 141 12.85 1.15 -6.51
C GLY A 141 13.36 -0.20 -7.04
N ASN A 142 12.89 -1.34 -6.50
CA ASN A 142 13.27 -2.66 -7.00
C ASN A 142 12.36 -3.08 -8.16
N THR A 143 12.63 -2.51 -9.33
CA THR A 143 11.81 -2.67 -10.53
C THR A 143 11.69 -4.13 -10.98
N ASN A 144 12.73 -4.94 -10.86
CA ASN A 144 12.69 -6.36 -11.26
C ASN A 144 11.66 -7.16 -10.45
N SER A 145 11.64 -7.00 -9.13
CA SER A 145 10.67 -7.69 -8.27
C SER A 145 9.28 -7.06 -8.40
N LEU A 146 9.21 -5.74 -8.59
CA LEU A 146 7.97 -5.01 -8.82
C LEU A 146 7.19 -5.59 -10.00
N TRP A 147 7.83 -5.72 -11.17
CA TRP A 147 7.14 -6.19 -12.38
C TRP A 147 6.66 -7.64 -12.26
N ALA A 148 7.44 -8.51 -11.61
CA ALA A 148 7.02 -9.88 -11.36
C ALA A 148 5.77 -9.96 -10.47
N HIS A 149 5.71 -9.14 -9.41
CA HIS A 149 4.53 -9.08 -8.53
C HIS A 149 3.33 -8.44 -9.23
N LEU A 150 3.54 -7.39 -10.03
CA LEU A 150 2.47 -6.73 -10.77
C LEU A 150 1.85 -7.67 -11.82
N GLN A 151 2.69 -8.42 -12.55
CA GLN A 151 2.24 -9.46 -13.48
C GLN A 151 1.45 -10.57 -12.77
N GLY A 152 1.91 -11.01 -11.59
CA GLY A 152 1.19 -11.97 -10.77
C GLY A 152 -0.18 -11.45 -10.32
N ALA A 153 -0.26 -10.20 -9.86
CA ALA A 153 -1.52 -9.55 -9.50
C ALA A 153 -2.47 -9.45 -10.69
N GLN A 154 -1.97 -9.08 -11.87
CA GLN A 154 -2.76 -9.02 -13.10
C GLN A 154 -3.36 -10.39 -13.46
N GLN A 155 -2.56 -11.45 -13.40
CA GLN A 155 -3.04 -12.81 -13.66
C GLN A 155 -4.13 -13.24 -12.65
N MET A 156 -3.92 -12.94 -11.36
CA MET A 156 -4.92 -13.22 -10.33
C MET A 156 -6.23 -12.48 -10.59
N LEU A 157 -6.14 -11.21 -10.96
CA LEU A 157 -7.30 -10.38 -11.29
C LEU A 157 -8.07 -10.93 -12.51
N THR A 158 -7.36 -11.34 -13.56
CA THR A 158 -7.97 -11.99 -14.74
C THR A 158 -8.69 -13.28 -14.35
N LEU A 159 -8.09 -14.11 -13.50
CA LEU A 159 -8.72 -15.33 -12.99
C LEU A 159 -9.94 -15.04 -12.11
N SER A 160 -9.96 -13.91 -11.41
CA SER A 160 -11.12 -13.44 -10.65
C SER A 160 -12.24 -12.88 -11.52
N GLY A 161 -12.02 -12.68 -12.83
CA GLY A 161 -13.00 -12.10 -13.75
C GLY A 161 -12.87 -10.58 -13.95
N GLY A 162 -11.72 -9.99 -13.60
CA GLY A 162 -11.45 -8.55 -13.72
C GLY A 162 -11.76 -7.74 -12.46
N LEU A 163 -11.56 -6.42 -12.52
CA LEU A 163 -11.82 -5.50 -11.40
C LEU A 163 -13.28 -5.55 -10.94
N ASP A 164 -14.22 -5.53 -11.88
CA ASP A 164 -15.66 -5.50 -11.58
C ASP A 164 -16.17 -6.77 -10.88
N ALA A 165 -15.44 -7.88 -11.03
CA ALA A 165 -15.78 -9.15 -10.39
C ALA A 165 -15.36 -9.22 -8.91
N LEU A 166 -14.49 -8.30 -8.46
CA LEU A 166 -14.13 -8.19 -7.05
C LEU A 166 -15.34 -7.67 -6.26
N LYS A 167 -15.73 -8.34 -5.18
CA LYS A 167 -16.84 -7.87 -4.34
C LYS A 167 -16.44 -6.70 -3.41
N ASP A 168 -15.15 -6.51 -3.22
CA ASP A 168 -14.59 -5.53 -2.31
C ASP A 168 -14.24 -4.23 -3.05
N THR A 169 -15.12 -3.25 -2.90
CA THR A 169 -14.96 -1.90 -3.49
C THR A 169 -13.69 -1.19 -3.04
N THR A 170 -13.23 -1.42 -1.82
CA THR A 170 -12.05 -0.76 -1.29
C THR A 170 -10.78 -1.38 -1.89
N LEU A 171 -10.77 -2.70 -2.11
CA LEU A 171 -9.69 -3.37 -2.82
C LEU A 171 -9.63 -2.93 -4.29
N GLN A 172 -10.77 -2.80 -4.96
CA GLN A 172 -10.83 -2.26 -6.32
C GLN A 172 -10.21 -0.85 -6.41
N GLN A 173 -10.57 0.04 -5.48
CA GLN A 173 -10.02 1.40 -5.44
C GLN A 173 -8.49 1.40 -5.24
N ILE A 174 -7.97 0.56 -4.34
CA ILE A 174 -6.53 0.43 -4.12
C ILE A 174 -5.82 -0.08 -5.38
N LEU A 175 -6.40 -1.08 -6.07
CA LEU A 175 -5.85 -1.63 -7.30
C LEU A 175 -5.77 -0.55 -8.39
N ILE A 176 -6.87 0.19 -8.61
CA ILE A 176 -6.94 1.28 -9.59
C ILE A 176 -5.92 2.37 -9.27
N PHE A 177 -5.88 2.82 -8.02
CA PHE A 177 -4.98 3.88 -7.57
C PHE A 177 -3.51 3.47 -7.74
N THR A 178 -3.15 2.27 -7.26
CA THR A 178 -1.78 1.76 -7.36
C THR A 178 -1.34 1.58 -8.82
N ASP A 179 -2.24 1.08 -9.68
CA ASP A 179 -1.95 0.92 -11.11
C ASP A 179 -1.69 2.27 -11.79
N PHE A 180 -2.50 3.27 -11.48
CA PHE A 180 -2.33 4.63 -11.99
C PHE A 180 -1.02 5.26 -11.51
N GLU A 181 -0.71 5.16 -10.22
CA GLU A 181 0.54 5.70 -9.66
C GLU A 181 1.78 5.07 -10.30
N ILE A 182 1.79 3.74 -10.48
CA ILE A 182 2.88 3.03 -11.14
C ILE A 182 2.95 3.42 -12.63
N ALA A 183 1.81 3.49 -13.32
CA ALA A 183 1.74 3.90 -14.71
C ALA A 183 2.34 5.29 -14.93
N CYS A 184 1.96 6.27 -14.09
CA CYS A 184 2.54 7.61 -14.11
C CYS A 184 4.03 7.62 -13.76
N CYS A 185 4.44 6.85 -12.75
CA CYS A 185 5.84 6.80 -12.30
C CYS A 185 6.80 6.26 -13.37
N PHE A 186 6.32 5.35 -14.23
CA PHE A 186 7.14 4.67 -15.24
C PHE A 186 6.77 5.03 -16.68
N ASP A 187 5.89 6.02 -16.90
CA ASP A 187 5.40 6.45 -18.21
C ASP A 187 4.95 5.27 -19.09
N ARG A 188 3.96 4.52 -18.59
CA ARG A 188 3.47 3.29 -19.22
C ARG A 188 1.96 3.17 -19.16
N ASP A 189 1.43 2.25 -19.97
CA ASP A 189 0.01 1.89 -19.91
C ASP A 189 -0.37 1.22 -18.59
N LEU A 190 -1.65 1.39 -18.22
CA LEU A 190 -2.32 0.72 -17.10
C LEU A 190 -2.25 -0.80 -17.26
N CYS A 191 -2.07 -1.50 -16.15
CA CYS A 191 -1.90 -2.95 -16.11
C CYS A 191 -3.21 -3.69 -15.78
N PHE A 192 -4.08 -3.09 -14.97
CA PHE A 192 -5.29 -3.74 -14.46
C PHE A 192 -6.56 -3.30 -15.17
N GLN A 193 -6.48 -2.26 -15.99
CA GLN A 193 -7.60 -1.66 -16.68
C GLN A 193 -7.42 -1.80 -18.19
N ASP A 194 -8.51 -2.05 -18.91
CA ASP A 194 -8.48 -2.09 -20.37
C ASP A 194 -8.24 -0.69 -20.94
N SER A 195 -7.29 -0.59 -21.86
CA SER A 195 -6.90 0.69 -22.49
C SER A 195 -8.05 1.38 -23.23
N ASP A 196 -9.09 0.64 -23.62
CA ASP A 196 -10.19 1.16 -24.43
C ASP A 196 -11.19 1.99 -23.60
N VAL A 197 -11.32 1.75 -22.29
CA VAL A 197 -12.20 2.57 -21.43
C VAL A 197 -11.64 3.97 -21.22
N ALA A 198 -10.31 4.11 -21.17
CA ALA A 198 -9.64 5.39 -20.96
C ALA A 198 -9.58 6.28 -22.22
N LYS A 199 -9.67 5.68 -23.42
CA LYS A 199 -9.62 6.42 -24.70
C LYS A 199 -10.91 7.18 -25.01
N ASP A 200 -12.04 6.69 -24.51
CA ASP A 200 -13.37 7.24 -24.79
C ASP A 200 -13.91 8.16 -23.70
N MET A 201 -13.15 8.40 -22.63
CA MET A 201 -13.51 9.37 -21.61
C MET A 201 -13.02 10.77 -21.99
N ASP A 202 -13.97 11.67 -22.26
CA ASP A 202 -13.71 13.10 -22.12
C ASP A 202 -13.35 13.36 -20.66
N ILE A 203 -12.04 13.42 -20.37
CA ILE A 203 -11.54 13.77 -19.03
C ILE A 203 -12.20 15.09 -18.64
N PRO A 204 -12.97 15.14 -17.54
CA PRO A 204 -13.59 16.38 -17.10
C PRO A 204 -12.49 17.31 -16.61
N LEU A 205 -11.99 18.15 -17.51
CA LEU A 205 -11.02 19.17 -17.20
C LEU A 205 -11.73 20.30 -16.44
N PRO A 206 -11.30 20.62 -15.22
CA PRO A 206 -11.81 21.79 -14.52
C PRO A 206 -11.57 23.04 -15.37
N LEU A 207 -12.57 23.93 -15.46
CA LEU A 207 -12.40 25.22 -16.16
C LEU A 207 -11.29 26.07 -15.53
N GLU A 208 -11.09 25.93 -14.23
CA GLU A 208 -10.07 26.63 -13.46
C GLU A 208 -9.43 25.69 -12.43
N TYR A 209 -8.18 25.96 -12.05
CA TYR A 209 -7.55 25.28 -10.91
C TYR A 209 -8.35 25.56 -9.63
N GLU A 210 -8.53 24.53 -8.79
CA GLU A 210 -9.04 24.74 -7.43
C GLU A 210 -8.16 25.75 -6.69
N VAL A 211 -8.77 26.59 -5.86
CA VAL A 211 -8.06 27.67 -5.15
C VAL A 211 -6.88 27.15 -4.34
N CYS A 212 -6.98 25.93 -3.78
CA CYS A 212 -5.89 25.30 -3.02
C CYS A 212 -4.70 24.86 -3.89
N LEU A 213 -4.89 24.66 -5.19
CA LEU A 213 -3.84 24.32 -6.15
C LEU A 213 -3.27 25.55 -6.85
N ARG A 214 -3.79 26.76 -6.55
CA ARG A 214 -3.28 28.01 -7.08
C ARG A 214 -2.03 28.47 -6.30
N SER A 215 -0.86 28.22 -6.88
CA SER A 215 0.42 28.82 -6.52
C SER A 215 0.41 30.34 -6.69
N SER A 216 0.72 31.08 -5.62
CA SER A 216 0.90 32.54 -5.71
C SER A 216 2.04 32.99 -6.64
N LEU A 217 2.84 32.06 -7.16
CA LEU A 217 3.98 32.30 -8.04
C LEU A 217 3.65 32.15 -9.53
N LEU A 218 2.47 31.63 -9.89
CA LEU A 218 2.05 31.44 -11.27
C LEU A 218 0.83 32.31 -11.57
N GLU A 219 0.82 33.00 -12.70
CA GLU A 219 -0.37 33.66 -13.21
C GLU A 219 -1.31 32.60 -13.82
N TYR A 220 -2.45 32.37 -13.18
CA TYR A 220 -3.48 31.41 -13.63
C TYR A 220 -4.39 31.99 -14.71
N THR A 221 -3.80 32.62 -15.74
CA THR A 221 -4.55 33.18 -16.87
C THR A 221 -4.88 32.14 -17.94
N THR A 222 -4.21 31.00 -17.94
CA THR A 222 -4.47 29.88 -18.85
C THR A 222 -5.38 28.85 -18.19
N THR A 223 -6.42 28.45 -18.91
CA THR A 223 -7.28 27.33 -18.53
C THR A 223 -6.62 26.01 -18.93
N PHE A 224 -7.05 24.88 -18.36
CA PHE A 224 -6.61 23.55 -18.83
C PHE A 224 -6.83 23.34 -20.34
N TRP A 225 -7.77 24.08 -20.93
CA TRP A 225 -8.06 24.05 -22.37
C TRP A 225 -6.98 24.75 -23.20
N ASP A 226 -6.44 25.86 -22.73
CA ASP A 226 -5.39 26.62 -23.44
C ASP A 226 -4.06 25.83 -23.47
N ASP A 227 -3.75 25.12 -22.38
CA ASP A 227 -2.58 24.25 -22.31
C ASP A 227 -2.74 23.00 -23.19
N ARG A 228 -3.94 22.40 -23.29
CA ARG A 228 -4.16 21.21 -24.13
C ARG A 228 -3.83 21.44 -25.61
N GLU A 229 -4.09 22.64 -26.14
CA GLU A 229 -3.81 22.97 -27.54
C GLU A 229 -2.31 23.19 -27.83
N THR A 230 -1.51 23.52 -26.81
CA THR A 230 -0.07 23.76 -26.98
C THR A 230 0.76 22.47 -27.06
N TRP A 231 0.25 21.35 -26.55
CA TRP A 231 0.96 20.05 -26.51
C TRP A 231 0.54 19.05 -27.59
N ARG A 232 -0.26 19.46 -28.59
CA ARG A 232 -0.52 18.62 -29.78
C ARG A 232 0.63 18.72 -30.80
N TYR A 233 1.73 18.03 -30.52
CA TYR A 233 2.80 17.76 -31.49
C TYR A 233 3.04 16.26 -31.63
#